data_AF-A0A8G1VL88-F1
#
_entry.id   AF-A0A8G1VL88-F1
#
_cell.length_a   1.000
_cell.length_b   1.000
_cell.length_c   1.000
_cell.angle_alpha   90.00
_cell.angle_beta   90.00
_cell.angle_gamma   90.00
#
_symmetry.space_group_name_H-M   'P 1'
#
loop_
_entity.id
_entity.type
_entity.pdbx_description
1 polymer ?
#
loop_
_entity_poly.entity_id
_entity_poly.type
_entity_poly.pdbx_seq_one_letter_code
_entity_poly.pdbx_strand_id
1 'polypeptide(L)'
;MFSGSSSPPKDKTDSITRSGAIDTPPLSIHTEEASISQKKSSPPGGFFTRRTSEDQNNSGGEKKRRSSTVTKAASFFTSAKNSLSLSSSPRENSFNNYTIQEQPALNRLGSMDPALSVPQGSLNNSAGESLPTSRSSFKVGVTEDRNRKCRRTMEDTHAYLYNFLGTPAPLALAENNGKALPSPTAPSPTSEEPPATVVETDNGYFAIFDGHAGTFAAEWCGKKLHLILEEVMRKNPNTPVPELLDQTFTSVDQQLEKLPVKNSGCTAVIALLRWEDRVPSPHSATGSAALAPAAAAASKGDADSDAGDTPTQAAVSGGAASILPKLQEKSLRQRVLYTANVGDARIILCRNGKALRLSYDHKGSDENEGKRIANAGGLILNNRVNGVLAVTRALGDAYLKDLVTGHPYTTETVIQPDSDEFIILACDGLWDVCSDQEAVDLIRNVHDAQEASKILVDHALARFSTDNLSCMVIRFDSDRVKDVINRTVEPIGVDGDPSSNVDRGMSEADKIIEGARKSMASAGIADDPTTAAKAQEEILQKMSNDEPGPELSVNEHSHEQVVNNLKKPEPKNPSS
;
A
#
# COMPACT_ATOMS: atom_id res chain seq x y z
N MET A 1 10.65 -6.47 37.22
CA MET A 1 9.98 -6.15 38.50
C MET A 1 9.36 -4.76 38.40
N PHE A 2 8.11 -4.69 38.83
CA PHE A 2 7.18 -3.55 38.93
C PHE A 2 6.46 -3.04 37.68
N SER A 3 5.16 -3.35 37.73
CA SER A 3 3.99 -2.89 36.98
C SER A 3 3.56 -1.47 37.39
N GLY A 4 2.81 -0.80 36.50
CA GLY A 4 2.15 0.46 36.78
C GLY A 4 0.91 0.66 35.90
N SER A 5 -0.19 0.00 36.26
CA SER A 5 -1.54 0.25 35.77
C SER A 5 -2.10 1.51 36.45
N SER A 6 -2.72 2.41 35.69
CA SER A 6 -3.58 3.46 36.26
C SER A 6 -4.93 3.45 35.54
N SER A 7 -5.98 3.19 36.32
CA SER A 7 -7.39 3.35 35.94
C SER A 7 -7.89 4.72 36.41
N PRO A 8 -8.88 5.33 35.74
CA PRO A 8 -9.42 6.65 36.09
C PRO A 8 -10.44 6.59 37.24
N PRO A 9 -10.65 7.71 37.99
CA PRO A 9 -11.52 7.71 39.16
C PRO A 9 -13.01 7.87 38.79
N LYS A 10 -13.86 7.15 39.52
CA LYS A 10 -15.30 7.40 39.67
C LYS A 10 -15.55 8.19 40.95
N ASP A 11 -16.51 9.11 40.90
CA ASP A 11 -17.47 9.52 41.96
C ASP A 11 -18.12 10.85 41.50
N LYS A 12 -19.39 11.20 41.71
CA LYS A 12 -20.44 10.73 42.62
C LYS A 12 -21.81 11.18 42.09
N THR A 13 -22.82 10.37 42.40
CA THR A 13 -24.25 10.66 42.25
C THR A 13 -24.76 11.52 43.40
N ASP A 14 -25.54 12.57 43.09
CA ASP A 14 -26.51 13.14 44.02
C ASP A 14 -27.90 13.19 43.37
N SER A 15 -28.86 12.64 44.08
CA SER A 15 -30.30 12.60 43.79
C SER A 15 -31.01 13.83 44.36
N ILE A 16 -32.09 14.32 43.73
CA ILE A 16 -33.45 14.47 44.33
C ILE A 16 -34.45 15.25 43.42
N THR A 17 -35.61 14.58 43.20
CA THR A 17 -37.02 14.95 42.88
C THR A 17 -37.50 15.86 41.74
N ARG A 18 -38.52 15.31 41.05
CA ARG A 18 -39.55 15.93 40.18
C ARG A 18 -40.49 16.90 40.92
N SER A 19 -40.95 17.95 40.21
CA SER A 19 -42.37 18.38 40.18
C SER A 19 -42.66 19.44 39.11
N GLY A 20 -43.78 19.30 38.39
CA GLY A 20 -44.63 20.43 37.96
C GLY A 20 -44.52 20.95 36.52
N ALA A 21 -45.57 20.75 35.74
CA ALA A 21 -45.87 21.40 34.46
C ALA A 21 -46.49 22.81 34.68
N ILE A 22 -46.41 23.70 33.66
CA ILE A 22 -47.46 24.62 33.15
C ILE A 22 -46.90 25.50 31.99
N ASP A 23 -47.56 25.37 30.83
CA ASP A 23 -47.97 26.32 29.76
C ASP A 23 -47.08 27.44 29.15
N THR A 24 -46.77 27.24 27.85
CA THR A 24 -46.90 28.09 26.60
C THR A 24 -46.54 29.60 26.60
N PRO A 25 -46.20 30.26 25.44
CA PRO A 25 -46.49 29.90 24.02
C PRO A 25 -45.33 30.04 23.00
N PRO A 26 -45.53 29.63 21.73
CA PRO A 26 -44.52 29.67 20.66
C PRO A 26 -44.60 30.95 19.81
N LEU A 27 -43.46 31.42 19.32
CA LEU A 27 -43.38 32.46 18.29
C LEU A 27 -43.18 31.84 16.92
N SER A 28 -44.24 31.90 16.12
CA SER A 28 -44.29 31.71 14.67
C SER A 28 -44.06 33.03 13.95
N ILE A 29 -43.22 33.06 12.91
CA ILE A 29 -43.29 34.09 11.85
C ILE A 29 -43.24 33.43 10.47
N HIS A 30 -44.41 33.46 9.85
CA HIS A 30 -44.77 33.64 8.44
C HIS A 30 -43.81 33.31 7.29
N THR A 31 -44.26 32.32 6.52
CA THR A 31 -44.12 32.16 5.07
C THR A 31 -44.98 33.20 4.33
N GLU A 32 -44.47 33.78 3.24
CA GLU A 32 -45.30 34.20 2.10
C GLU A 32 -44.77 33.57 0.81
N GLU A 33 -45.63 32.79 0.17
CA GLU A 33 -45.55 32.42 -1.24
C GLU A 33 -46.16 33.54 -2.10
N ALA A 34 -45.56 33.79 -3.27
CA ALA A 34 -46.33 34.17 -4.45
C ALA A 34 -45.67 33.57 -5.69
N SER A 35 -46.40 32.63 -6.30
CA SER A 35 -46.17 32.02 -7.59
C SER A 35 -46.64 32.94 -8.73
N ILE A 36 -46.03 32.83 -9.93
CA ILE A 36 -46.69 32.67 -11.25
C ILE A 36 -45.67 32.86 -12.41
N SER A 37 -45.48 31.74 -13.13
CA SER A 37 -45.44 31.55 -14.61
C SER A 37 -44.27 32.04 -15.49
N GLN A 38 -43.54 31.03 -15.99
CA GLN A 38 -43.21 30.71 -17.39
C GLN A 38 -42.99 31.84 -18.42
N LYS A 39 -41.80 31.87 -19.05
CA LYS A 39 -41.64 31.62 -20.50
C LYS A 39 -40.18 31.49 -20.95
N LYS A 40 -39.98 30.56 -21.89
CA LYS A 40 -38.79 30.26 -22.69
C LYS A 40 -38.34 31.46 -23.55
N SER A 41 -37.03 31.63 -23.75
CA SER A 41 -36.38 31.63 -25.08
C SER A 41 -34.87 31.95 -25.00
N SER A 42 -34.10 31.31 -25.88
CA SER A 42 -32.74 31.68 -26.28
C SER A 42 -32.75 31.94 -27.81
N PRO A 43 -31.62 32.29 -28.44
CA PRO A 43 -31.14 33.64 -28.75
C PRO A 43 -31.21 33.94 -30.26
N PRO A 44 -30.72 35.11 -30.75
CA PRO A 44 -30.36 35.24 -32.16
C PRO A 44 -28.86 35.49 -32.35
N GLY A 45 -28.31 34.78 -33.32
CA GLY A 45 -27.08 35.17 -34.03
C GLY A 45 -27.40 35.88 -35.36
N GLY A 46 -26.38 36.47 -35.96
CA GLY A 46 -26.39 36.96 -37.34
C GLY A 46 -25.33 38.05 -37.57
N PHE A 47 -24.15 37.69 -38.09
CA PHE A 47 -23.71 37.92 -39.48
C PHE A 47 -23.38 39.38 -39.83
N PHE A 48 -22.12 39.66 -40.19
CA PHE A 48 -21.73 40.17 -41.51
C PHE A 48 -20.22 40.04 -41.76
N THR A 49 -19.92 39.93 -43.05
CA THR A 49 -18.76 39.37 -43.76
C THR A 49 -17.71 40.40 -44.25
N ARG A 50 -16.43 39.99 -44.23
CA ARG A 50 -15.44 39.94 -45.35
C ARG A 50 -15.22 41.15 -46.30
N ARG A 51 -13.95 41.60 -46.40
CA ARG A 51 -13.07 41.87 -47.60
C ARG A 51 -11.91 42.80 -47.17
N THR A 52 -10.60 42.46 -47.22
CA THR A 52 -9.61 42.22 -48.32
C THR A 52 -9.25 43.42 -49.21
N SER A 53 -7.93 43.52 -49.47
CA SER A 53 -7.16 44.24 -50.52
C SER A 53 -7.05 45.77 -50.42
N GLU A 54 -5.97 46.48 -50.78
CA GLU A 54 -4.60 46.21 -51.25
C GLU A 54 -3.87 47.59 -51.28
N ASP A 55 -2.54 47.58 -51.18
CA ASP A 55 -1.51 48.48 -51.74
C ASP A 55 -1.74 50.00 -51.95
N GLN A 56 -0.80 50.82 -51.44
CA GLN A 56 0.20 51.54 -52.27
C GLN A 56 1.16 52.45 -51.46
N ASN A 57 2.46 52.14 -51.59
CA ASN A 57 3.56 53.03 -52.04
C ASN A 57 3.68 54.49 -51.51
N ASN A 58 4.81 54.86 -50.88
CA ASN A 58 6.07 55.30 -51.53
C ASN A 58 6.94 56.24 -50.66
N SER A 59 8.24 56.26 -50.98
CA SER A 59 9.33 57.22 -50.65
C SER A 59 9.98 57.12 -49.26
N GLY A 60 11.30 57.07 -49.07
CA GLY A 60 12.46 57.19 -49.97
C GLY A 60 13.61 57.86 -49.20
N GLY A 61 14.83 57.30 -49.20
CA GLY A 61 16.03 58.00 -48.69
C GLY A 61 17.17 57.11 -48.18
N GLU A 62 18.21 56.97 -48.99
CA GLU A 62 19.41 56.13 -48.83
C GLU A 62 20.46 56.66 -47.83
N LYS A 63 21.30 55.77 -47.24
CA LYS A 63 22.76 55.68 -47.55
C LYS A 63 23.55 54.63 -46.73
N LYS A 64 24.27 53.80 -47.51
CA LYS A 64 25.64 53.26 -47.34
C LYS A 64 25.99 52.15 -46.32
N ARG A 65 26.02 50.94 -46.88
CA ARG A 65 26.97 49.81 -46.77
C ARG A 65 28.30 50.04 -46.01
N ARG A 66 28.65 49.07 -45.17
CA ARG A 66 29.97 48.39 -45.18
C ARG A 66 29.82 46.89 -44.81
N SER A 67 30.56 46.09 -45.57
CA SER A 67 30.60 44.62 -45.64
C SER A 67 31.75 44.05 -44.81
N SER A 68 31.57 42.86 -44.22
CA SER A 68 32.59 41.79 -44.16
C SER A 68 32.04 40.53 -43.46
N THR A 69 31.62 39.57 -44.30
CA THR A 69 31.91 38.13 -44.33
C THR A 69 32.41 37.42 -43.05
N VAL A 70 31.55 36.51 -42.54
CA VAL A 70 31.77 35.07 -42.20
C VAL A 70 33.07 34.68 -41.50
N THR A 71 32.99 34.06 -40.30
CA THR A 71 33.28 32.63 -40.02
C THR A 71 33.18 32.35 -38.50
N LYS A 72 32.64 31.17 -38.12
CA LYS A 72 32.50 30.55 -36.77
C LYS A 72 31.20 30.79 -35.99
N ALA A 73 30.18 30.02 -36.35
CA ALA A 73 29.26 29.38 -35.40
C ALA A 73 28.42 28.31 -36.12
N ALA A 74 29.02 27.14 -36.43
CA ALA A 74 28.28 25.96 -36.87
C ALA A 74 29.16 24.70 -36.81
N SER A 75 29.29 24.11 -35.62
CA SER A 75 29.71 22.72 -35.47
C SER A 75 29.30 22.26 -34.08
N PHE A 76 28.13 21.62 -33.96
CA PHE A 76 27.78 20.56 -33.00
C PHE A 76 26.26 20.34 -33.01
N PHE A 77 25.70 19.88 -34.13
CA PHE A 77 24.40 19.19 -34.15
C PHE A 77 24.35 18.25 -35.37
N THR A 78 24.98 17.08 -35.22
CA THR A 78 24.82 15.97 -36.17
C THR A 78 24.80 14.65 -35.41
N SER A 79 23.63 14.26 -34.89
CA SER A 79 23.18 12.85 -34.75
C SER A 79 21.83 12.79 -34.02
N ALA A 80 20.77 13.18 -34.72
CA ALA A 80 19.40 12.81 -34.35
C ALA A 80 18.55 12.71 -35.63
N LYS A 81 18.89 11.74 -36.48
CA LYS A 81 18.06 11.29 -37.59
C LYS A 81 18.16 9.79 -37.69
N ASN A 82 17.42 9.12 -36.82
CA ASN A 82 16.81 7.82 -37.06
C ASN A 82 15.73 7.63 -36.00
N SER A 83 14.53 8.13 -36.30
CA SER A 83 13.27 7.44 -36.02
C SER A 83 12.12 8.44 -36.17
N LEU A 84 11.77 8.78 -37.42
CA LEU A 84 10.45 9.33 -37.76
C LEU A 84 10.18 9.00 -39.23
N SER A 85 9.55 7.85 -39.47
CA SER A 85 8.81 7.59 -40.72
C SER A 85 7.33 7.46 -40.37
N LEU A 86 6.58 8.53 -40.62
CA LEU A 86 5.12 8.52 -40.71
C LEU A 86 4.73 8.17 -42.14
N SER A 87 3.93 7.13 -42.33
CA SER A 87 3.11 6.95 -43.52
C SER A 87 1.65 6.70 -43.09
N SER A 88 0.73 7.20 -43.90
CA SER A 88 -0.66 7.52 -43.56
C SER A 88 -1.68 6.50 -44.11
N SER A 89 -2.48 5.91 -43.20
CA SER A 89 -3.92 5.50 -43.28
C SER A 89 -4.38 4.42 -44.31
N PRO A 90 -5.56 3.72 -44.12
CA PRO A 90 -6.69 4.04 -43.21
C PRO A 90 -7.32 2.89 -42.37
N ARG A 91 -7.97 3.32 -41.27
CA ARG A 91 -9.17 2.79 -40.56
C ARG A 91 -9.31 1.29 -40.26
N GLU A 92 -9.30 0.95 -38.97
CA GLU A 92 -10.35 0.18 -38.30
C GLU A 92 -10.27 0.38 -36.76
N ASN A 93 -11.43 0.41 -36.10
CA ASN A 93 -11.61 0.70 -34.66
C ASN A 93 -10.94 -0.35 -33.78
N SER A 94 -10.11 0.05 -32.79
CA SER A 94 -9.87 -0.73 -31.56
C SER A 94 -9.18 0.11 -30.47
N PHE A 95 -9.42 -0.32 -29.24
CA PHE A 95 -9.30 0.36 -27.96
C PHE A 95 -7.89 0.87 -27.56
N ASN A 96 -7.87 1.95 -26.77
CA ASN A 96 -6.66 2.61 -26.24
C ASN A 96 -5.87 1.70 -25.28
N ASN A 97 -4.65 1.32 -25.65
CA ASN A 97 -3.62 0.90 -24.71
C ASN A 97 -2.72 2.10 -24.38
N TYR A 98 -2.72 2.53 -23.12
CA TYR A 98 -1.73 3.47 -22.60
C TYR A 98 -0.46 2.70 -22.22
N THR A 99 0.64 2.92 -22.94
CA THR A 99 1.97 2.44 -22.52
C THR A 99 2.51 3.41 -21.46
N ILE A 100 2.56 2.97 -20.21
CA ILE A 100 3.28 3.66 -19.13
C ILE A 100 4.78 3.55 -19.41
N GLN A 101 5.47 4.67 -19.31
CA GLN A 101 6.91 4.78 -19.56
C GLN A 101 7.66 4.32 -18.31
N GLU A 102 7.84 3.00 -18.14
CA GLU A 102 8.56 2.38 -17.01
C GLU A 102 10.02 2.89 -16.91
N GLN A 103 10.49 3.13 -15.68
CA GLN A 103 11.82 3.68 -15.39
C GLN A 103 12.95 2.75 -15.87
N PRO A 104 14.09 3.28 -16.36
CA PRO A 104 15.22 2.47 -16.84
C PRO A 104 15.79 1.50 -15.78
N ALA A 105 15.71 1.86 -14.50
CA ALA A 105 16.22 1.05 -13.39
C ALA A 105 15.39 -0.22 -13.17
N LEU A 106 14.05 -0.10 -13.17
CA LEU A 106 13.15 -1.23 -13.00
C LEU A 106 13.19 -2.16 -14.22
N ASN A 107 13.33 -1.61 -15.43
CA ASN A 107 13.53 -2.40 -16.65
C ASN A 107 14.83 -3.21 -16.64
N ARG A 108 15.93 -2.62 -16.15
CA ARG A 108 17.21 -3.34 -15.99
C ARG A 108 17.08 -4.46 -14.96
N LEU A 109 16.41 -4.20 -13.83
CA LEU A 109 16.19 -5.20 -12.79
C LEU A 109 15.20 -6.30 -13.22
N GLY A 110 14.21 -5.94 -14.05
CA GLY A 110 13.19 -6.85 -14.59
C GLY A 110 13.72 -7.90 -15.57
N SER A 111 14.90 -7.67 -16.17
CA SER A 111 15.61 -8.71 -16.93
C SER A 111 16.17 -9.84 -16.05
N MET A 112 16.18 -9.67 -14.73
CA MET A 112 16.82 -10.57 -13.76
C MET A 112 15.82 -11.20 -12.79
N ASP A 113 14.71 -10.50 -12.55
CA ASP A 113 13.65 -10.93 -11.66
C ASP A 113 12.30 -10.95 -12.40
N PRO A 114 11.75 -12.15 -12.70
CA PRO A 114 10.46 -12.29 -13.36
C PRO A 114 9.32 -11.55 -12.66
N ALA A 115 9.42 -11.31 -11.35
CA ALA A 115 8.40 -10.57 -10.61
C ALA A 115 8.30 -9.12 -11.07
N LEU A 116 9.43 -8.51 -11.41
CA LEU A 116 9.48 -7.11 -11.80
C LEU A 116 9.02 -6.90 -13.25
N SER A 117 8.99 -7.95 -14.07
CA SER A 117 8.48 -7.93 -15.44
C SER A 117 7.00 -8.34 -15.56
N VAL A 118 6.33 -8.65 -14.44
CA VAL A 118 4.88 -8.88 -14.42
C VAL A 118 4.16 -7.66 -15.00
N PRO A 119 3.33 -7.83 -16.05
CA PRO A 119 2.52 -6.75 -16.58
C PRO A 119 1.40 -6.40 -15.60
N GLN A 120 1.01 -5.13 -15.57
CA GLN A 120 -0.15 -4.71 -14.78
C GLN A 120 -1.41 -5.43 -15.24
N GLY A 121 -2.19 -5.93 -14.27
CA GLY A 121 -3.49 -6.54 -14.54
C GLY A 121 -4.62 -5.52 -14.62
N SER A 122 -5.85 -6.04 -14.63
CA SER A 122 -7.08 -5.28 -14.46
C SER A 122 -6.96 -4.21 -13.36
N LEU A 123 -7.55 -3.04 -13.62
CA LEU A 123 -7.53 -1.90 -12.69
C LEU A 123 -6.10 -1.45 -12.30
N ASN A 124 -5.12 -1.60 -13.19
CA ASN A 124 -3.70 -1.25 -12.96
C ASN A 124 -3.05 -2.03 -11.81
N ASN A 125 -3.51 -3.26 -11.54
CA ASN A 125 -2.98 -4.10 -10.47
C ASN A 125 -1.50 -4.46 -10.69
N SER A 126 -0.60 -3.99 -9.82
CA SER A 126 0.84 -4.25 -9.94
C SER A 126 1.24 -5.69 -9.65
N ALA A 127 0.41 -6.45 -8.93
CA ALA A 127 0.63 -7.88 -8.74
C ALA A 127 0.30 -8.73 -9.97
N GLY A 128 -0.28 -8.14 -11.02
CA GLY A 128 -0.71 -8.81 -12.26
C GLY A 128 -2.21 -9.11 -12.30
N GLU A 129 -2.63 -9.93 -13.27
CA GLU A 129 -4.04 -10.27 -13.44
C GLU A 129 -4.49 -11.26 -12.37
N SER A 130 -5.42 -10.85 -11.50
CA SER A 130 -6.07 -11.73 -10.54
C SER A 130 -7.57 -11.46 -10.49
N LEU A 131 -8.36 -12.53 -10.59
CA LEU A 131 -9.81 -12.46 -10.79
C LEU A 131 -10.57 -13.23 -9.72
N PRO A 132 -11.76 -12.77 -9.32
CA PRO A 132 -12.60 -13.51 -8.40
C PRO A 132 -13.11 -14.81 -9.04
N THR A 133 -13.36 -15.82 -8.21
CA THR A 133 -14.02 -17.07 -8.60
C THR A 133 -15.48 -17.07 -8.16
N SER A 134 -16.22 -18.12 -8.48
CA SER A 134 -17.59 -18.32 -7.98
C SER A 134 -17.65 -18.53 -6.45
N ARG A 135 -16.50 -18.88 -5.83
CA ARG A 135 -16.35 -19.09 -4.40
C ARG A 135 -15.81 -17.86 -3.65
N SER A 136 -15.44 -16.80 -4.37
CA SER A 136 -14.96 -15.57 -3.74
C SER A 136 -16.03 -14.94 -2.85
N SER A 137 -15.69 -14.69 -1.59
CA SER A 137 -16.52 -14.05 -0.57
C SER A 137 -16.33 -12.53 -0.50
N PHE A 138 -15.68 -11.95 -1.51
CA PHE A 138 -15.45 -10.51 -1.62
C PHE A 138 -15.27 -10.07 -3.07
N LYS A 139 -15.40 -8.76 -3.30
CA LYS A 139 -15.12 -8.09 -4.57
C LYS A 139 -14.26 -6.86 -4.34
N VAL A 140 -13.28 -6.67 -5.21
CA VAL A 140 -12.33 -5.55 -5.19
C VAL A 140 -12.71 -4.55 -6.27
N GLY A 141 -12.66 -3.27 -5.93
CA GLY A 141 -12.66 -2.16 -6.89
C GLY A 141 -11.57 -1.16 -6.53
N VAL A 142 -10.92 -0.61 -7.55
CA VAL A 142 -9.79 0.32 -7.40
C VAL A 142 -9.95 1.48 -8.36
N THR A 143 -9.85 2.69 -7.85
CA THR A 143 -9.77 3.90 -8.68
C THR A 143 -8.53 4.67 -8.31
N GLU A 144 -7.80 5.10 -9.34
CA GLU A 144 -6.63 5.95 -9.22
C GLU A 144 -6.82 7.21 -10.06
N ASP A 145 -6.33 8.36 -9.58
CA ASP A 145 -6.24 9.59 -10.35
C ASP A 145 -4.91 10.29 -10.03
N ARG A 146 -4.10 10.51 -11.07
CA ARG A 146 -2.82 11.22 -10.94
C ARG A 146 -2.99 12.65 -10.42
N ASN A 147 -4.16 13.25 -10.58
CA ASN A 147 -4.45 14.64 -10.33
C ASN A 147 -3.49 15.54 -11.11
N ARG A 148 -3.60 15.48 -12.46
CA ARG A 148 -2.70 16.17 -13.39
C ARG A 148 -2.61 17.69 -13.19
N LYS A 149 -3.53 18.28 -12.42
CA LYS A 149 -3.53 19.70 -12.07
C LYS A 149 -2.46 20.03 -11.03
N CYS A 150 -2.17 19.11 -10.12
CA CYS A 150 -1.29 19.33 -8.97
C CYS A 150 -0.02 18.47 -9.02
N ARG A 151 -0.09 17.28 -9.64
CA ARG A 151 1.02 16.33 -9.70
C ARG A 151 1.46 16.06 -11.13
N ARG A 152 2.78 15.94 -11.32
CA ARG A 152 3.41 15.63 -12.61
C ARG A 152 3.43 14.12 -12.87
N THR A 153 3.72 13.36 -11.82
CA THR A 153 3.89 11.91 -11.80
C THR A 153 2.76 11.26 -10.99
N MET A 154 2.45 10.00 -11.30
CA MET A 154 1.65 9.14 -10.43
C MET A 154 2.67 8.32 -9.67
N GLU A 155 2.88 8.64 -8.39
CA GLU A 155 3.87 7.96 -7.55
C GLU A 155 3.26 6.81 -6.77
N ASP A 156 1.95 6.83 -6.56
CA ASP A 156 1.22 5.71 -5.97
C ASP A 156 1.16 4.49 -6.89
N THR A 157 1.00 3.34 -6.26
CA THR A 157 0.59 2.10 -6.92
C THR A 157 -0.19 1.22 -5.94
N HIS A 158 -0.82 0.17 -6.44
CA HIS A 158 -1.53 -0.80 -5.63
C HIS A 158 -1.33 -2.22 -6.13
N ALA A 159 -1.62 -3.17 -5.26
CA ALA A 159 -1.58 -4.59 -5.54
C ALA A 159 -2.75 -5.30 -4.87
N TYR A 160 -3.41 -6.22 -5.57
CA TYR A 160 -4.36 -7.14 -4.96
C TYR A 160 -4.25 -8.53 -5.57
N LEU A 161 -4.55 -9.55 -4.77
CA LEU A 161 -4.62 -10.94 -5.23
C LEU A 161 -5.84 -11.62 -4.63
N TYR A 162 -6.64 -12.23 -5.49
CA TYR A 162 -7.59 -13.27 -5.09
C TYR A 162 -6.83 -14.58 -4.92
N ASN A 163 -7.32 -15.46 -4.04
CA ASN A 163 -6.74 -16.77 -3.77
C ASN A 163 -5.25 -16.73 -3.34
N PHE A 164 -4.84 -15.70 -2.60
CA PHE A 164 -3.43 -15.40 -2.32
C PHE A 164 -2.61 -16.61 -1.82
N LEU A 165 -2.76 -17.00 -0.54
CA LEU A 165 -2.08 -18.15 0.05
C LEU A 165 -3.04 -18.88 0.99
N GLY A 166 -3.03 -20.22 0.95
CA GLY A 166 -3.78 -21.07 1.88
C GLY A 166 -3.31 -20.89 3.32
N THR A 167 -4.17 -21.24 4.27
CA THR A 167 -3.82 -21.24 5.69
C THR A 167 -3.28 -22.59 6.09
N PRO A 168 -2.01 -22.68 6.56
CA PRO A 168 -1.44 -23.94 6.99
C PRO A 168 -2.37 -24.71 7.91
N ALA A 169 -2.60 -25.98 7.58
CA ALA A 169 -3.30 -26.89 8.47
C ALA A 169 -2.55 -26.91 9.81
N PRO A 170 -3.24 -27.00 10.95
CA PRO A 170 -2.56 -27.16 12.23
C PRO A 170 -1.83 -28.52 12.25
N LEU A 171 -0.54 -28.52 11.90
CA LEU A 171 0.28 -29.73 11.91
C LEU A 171 0.58 -30.07 13.37
N ALA A 172 0.15 -31.26 13.81
CA ALA A 172 0.85 -31.93 14.90
C ALA A 172 2.29 -32.11 14.42
N LEU A 173 3.26 -31.53 15.13
CA LEU A 173 4.69 -31.63 14.81
C LEU A 173 5.01 -33.08 14.40
N ALA A 174 5.20 -33.31 13.10
CA ALA A 174 5.81 -34.54 12.65
C ALA A 174 7.21 -34.53 13.25
N GLU A 175 7.52 -35.57 14.02
CA GLU A 175 8.85 -35.78 14.56
C GLU A 175 9.89 -35.53 13.49
N ASN A 176 10.95 -34.85 13.90
CA ASN A 176 12.11 -34.48 13.11
C ASN A 176 12.91 -35.74 12.72
N ASN A 177 12.29 -36.67 11.99
CA ASN A 177 13.00 -37.71 11.27
C ASN A 177 13.43 -37.08 9.95
N GLY A 178 14.71 -36.73 9.87
CA GLY A 178 15.37 -36.03 8.77
C GLY A 178 15.21 -36.68 7.39
N LYS A 179 13.99 -36.67 6.85
CA LYS A 179 13.73 -36.67 5.42
C LYS A 179 13.74 -35.21 5.01
N ALA A 180 14.83 -34.82 4.37
CA ALA A 180 14.89 -33.60 3.59
C ALA A 180 13.60 -33.48 2.76
N LEU A 181 12.97 -32.31 2.84
CA LEU A 181 11.98 -31.85 1.86
C LEU A 181 12.60 -32.09 0.47
N PRO A 182 11.87 -32.63 -0.51
CA PRO A 182 12.45 -32.86 -1.82
C PRO A 182 12.95 -31.52 -2.37
N SER A 183 14.25 -31.43 -2.66
CA SER A 183 14.78 -30.40 -3.55
C SER A 183 13.99 -30.42 -4.86
N PRO A 184 13.82 -29.28 -5.55
CA PRO A 184 13.22 -29.28 -6.88
C PRO A 184 14.14 -30.05 -7.81
N THR A 185 13.86 -31.35 -7.99
CA THR A 185 14.53 -32.19 -8.96
C THR A 185 14.13 -31.66 -10.32
N ALA A 186 15.12 -31.31 -11.16
CA ALA A 186 14.90 -30.85 -12.52
C ALA A 186 13.93 -31.80 -13.25
N PRO A 187 12.94 -31.28 -14.00
CA PRO A 187 11.97 -32.14 -14.67
C PRO A 187 12.68 -32.99 -15.73
N SER A 188 12.54 -34.31 -15.61
CA SER A 188 12.84 -35.25 -16.68
C SER A 188 11.87 -35.02 -17.84
N PRO A 189 12.34 -34.99 -19.11
CA PRO A 189 11.51 -34.55 -20.22
C PRO A 189 10.73 -35.72 -20.80
N THR A 190 9.69 -36.22 -20.12
CA THR A 190 8.65 -37.07 -20.75
C THR A 190 7.44 -37.23 -19.84
N SER A 191 6.48 -36.31 -19.92
CA SER A 191 5.03 -36.56 -19.89
C SER A 191 4.32 -35.20 -19.87
N GLU A 192 3.36 -35.01 -20.76
CA GLU A 192 2.47 -33.84 -20.77
C GLU A 192 1.57 -33.93 -19.52
N GLU A 193 2.02 -33.38 -18.39
CA GLU A 193 1.11 -33.13 -17.27
C GLU A 193 0.21 -31.92 -17.58
N PRO A 194 -1.08 -31.96 -17.20
CA PRO A 194 -1.97 -30.81 -17.36
C PRO A 194 -1.41 -29.60 -16.59
N PRO A 195 -1.67 -28.36 -17.05
CA PRO A 195 -1.16 -27.17 -16.38
C PRO A 195 -1.59 -27.15 -14.91
N ALA A 196 -0.64 -26.88 -14.01
CA ALA A 196 -0.91 -26.75 -12.58
C ALA A 196 -2.06 -25.76 -12.35
N THR A 197 -3.16 -26.24 -11.77
CA THR A 197 -4.35 -25.44 -11.49
C THR A 197 -4.11 -24.59 -10.25
N VAL A 198 -4.55 -23.33 -10.25
CA VAL A 198 -4.46 -22.46 -9.06
C VAL A 198 -5.25 -23.07 -7.92
N VAL A 199 -4.65 -23.09 -6.73
CA VAL A 199 -5.37 -23.46 -5.51
C VAL A 199 -6.35 -22.33 -5.18
N GLU A 200 -7.64 -22.62 -5.25
CA GLU A 200 -8.64 -21.68 -4.76
C GLU A 200 -8.68 -21.72 -3.23
N THR A 201 -8.47 -20.55 -2.62
CA THR A 201 -8.43 -20.40 -1.16
C THR A 201 -9.46 -19.42 -0.64
N ASP A 202 -10.01 -18.57 -1.52
CA ASP A 202 -10.84 -17.42 -1.13
C ASP A 202 -10.13 -16.48 -0.13
N ASN A 203 -8.81 -16.58 0.02
CA ASN A 203 -8.00 -15.63 0.78
C ASN A 203 -7.63 -14.45 -0.14
N GLY A 204 -7.52 -13.25 0.42
CA GLY A 204 -7.27 -12.02 -0.30
C GLY A 204 -6.07 -11.25 0.26
N TYR A 205 -5.25 -10.71 -0.64
CA TYR A 205 -4.21 -9.73 -0.33
C TYR A 205 -4.58 -8.40 -0.99
N PHE A 206 -4.43 -7.30 -0.27
CA PHE A 206 -4.77 -5.95 -0.74
C PHE A 206 -3.73 -4.96 -0.24
N ALA A 207 -3.20 -4.11 -1.09
CA ALA A 207 -2.20 -3.12 -0.70
C ALA A 207 -2.27 -1.85 -1.54
N ILE A 208 -1.99 -0.71 -0.89
CA ILE A 208 -1.70 0.58 -1.53
C ILE A 208 -0.32 1.05 -1.06
N PHE A 209 0.43 1.58 -1.99
CA PHE A 209 1.75 2.15 -1.81
C PHE A 209 1.73 3.58 -2.32
N ASP A 210 1.91 4.55 -1.43
CA ASP A 210 1.99 5.97 -1.79
C ASP A 210 3.47 6.35 -1.91
N GLY A 211 3.92 6.61 -3.14
CA GLY A 211 5.32 6.86 -3.43
C GLY A 211 5.72 8.31 -3.22
N HIS A 212 6.95 8.54 -2.76
CA HIS A 212 7.53 9.87 -2.71
C HIS A 212 8.98 9.88 -3.20
N ALA A 213 9.39 11.04 -3.72
CA ALA A 213 10.70 11.23 -4.33
C ALA A 213 10.99 10.23 -5.47
N GLY A 214 9.95 9.92 -6.27
CA GLY A 214 9.98 8.98 -7.37
C GLY A 214 9.04 7.78 -7.17
N THR A 215 8.82 7.02 -8.24
CA THR A 215 7.87 5.90 -8.27
C THR A 215 8.50 4.56 -7.87
N PHE A 216 9.83 4.49 -7.78
CA PHE A 216 10.58 3.23 -7.74
C PHE A 216 10.24 2.36 -6.52
N ALA A 217 10.26 2.92 -5.31
CA ALA A 217 9.98 2.14 -4.10
C ALA A 217 8.54 1.61 -4.08
N ALA A 218 7.58 2.43 -4.49
CA ALA A 218 6.17 2.04 -4.59
C ALA A 218 5.97 0.94 -5.65
N GLU A 219 6.47 1.13 -6.88
CA GLU A 219 6.40 0.14 -7.96
C GLU A 219 7.06 -1.19 -7.57
N TRP A 220 8.24 -1.15 -6.94
CA TRP A 220 8.92 -2.34 -6.46
C TRP A 220 8.09 -3.08 -5.40
N CYS A 221 7.54 -2.35 -4.43
CA CYS A 221 6.68 -2.94 -3.40
C CYS A 221 5.41 -3.56 -3.99
N GLY A 222 4.78 -2.88 -4.95
CA GLY A 222 3.62 -3.39 -5.69
C GLY A 222 3.88 -4.76 -6.34
N LYS A 223 5.09 -4.94 -6.91
CA LYS A 223 5.48 -6.19 -7.59
C LYS A 223 6.07 -7.26 -6.66
N LYS A 224 6.63 -6.90 -5.50
CA LYS A 224 7.44 -7.84 -4.68
C LYS A 224 6.92 -8.12 -3.28
N LEU A 225 6.22 -7.20 -2.63
CA LEU A 225 5.91 -7.33 -1.20
C LEU A 225 5.05 -8.57 -0.93
N HIS A 226 4.02 -8.80 -1.74
CA HIS A 226 3.15 -9.97 -1.62
C HIS A 226 3.93 -11.29 -1.78
N LEU A 227 4.92 -11.37 -2.67
CA LEU A 227 5.76 -12.56 -2.83
C LEU A 227 6.63 -12.82 -1.60
N ILE A 228 7.19 -11.75 -1.02
CA ILE A 228 8.01 -11.86 0.20
C ILE A 228 7.14 -12.27 1.38
N LEU A 229 5.92 -11.73 1.49
CA LEU A 229 4.96 -12.15 2.51
C LEU A 229 4.65 -13.64 2.38
N GLU A 230 4.37 -14.11 1.17
CA GLU A 230 4.06 -15.51 0.89
C GLU A 230 5.23 -16.43 1.28
N GLU A 231 6.46 -16.04 0.93
CA GLU A 231 7.69 -16.75 1.31
C GLU A 231 7.87 -16.80 2.84
N VAL A 232 7.70 -15.68 3.53
CA VAL A 232 7.82 -15.56 4.98
C VAL A 232 6.76 -16.42 5.69
N MET A 233 5.51 -16.42 5.20
CA MET A 233 4.42 -17.24 5.73
C MET A 233 4.68 -18.74 5.54
N ARG A 234 5.17 -19.16 4.36
CA ARG A 234 5.51 -20.55 4.09
C ARG A 234 6.67 -21.06 4.95
N LYS A 235 7.68 -20.22 5.18
CA LYS A 235 8.84 -20.58 6.03
C LYS A 235 8.47 -20.67 7.50
N ASN A 236 7.46 -19.94 7.95
CA ASN A 236 7.11 -19.79 9.36
C ASN A 236 5.61 -20.02 9.61
N PRO A 237 5.07 -21.22 9.29
CA PRO A 237 3.62 -21.48 9.29
C PRO A 237 2.96 -21.40 10.68
N ASN A 238 3.75 -21.49 11.74
CA ASN A 238 3.26 -21.48 13.13
C ASN A 238 3.38 -20.10 13.82
N THR A 239 4.01 -19.13 13.16
CA THR A 239 4.22 -17.79 13.71
C THR A 239 2.97 -16.94 13.53
N PRO A 240 2.57 -16.12 14.53
CA PRO A 240 1.44 -15.21 14.39
C PRO A 240 1.58 -14.28 13.18
N VAL A 241 0.50 -14.10 12.42
CA VAL A 241 0.48 -13.25 11.22
C VAL A 241 0.97 -11.82 11.46
N PRO A 242 0.64 -11.13 12.58
CA PRO A 242 1.19 -9.80 12.85
C PRO A 242 2.72 -9.76 12.91
N GLU A 243 3.36 -10.82 13.42
CA GLU A 243 4.82 -10.94 13.47
C GLU A 243 5.38 -11.24 12.06
N LEU A 244 4.69 -12.06 11.28
CA LEU A 244 5.06 -12.32 9.87
C LEU A 244 4.98 -11.05 9.01
N LEU A 245 4.00 -10.18 9.27
CA LEU A 245 3.89 -8.88 8.60
C LEU A 245 5.07 -7.97 8.98
N ASP A 246 5.45 -7.88 10.27
CA ASP A 246 6.62 -7.11 10.69
C ASP A 246 7.94 -7.63 10.07
N GLN A 247 8.13 -8.96 10.06
CA GLN A 247 9.27 -9.60 9.40
C GLN A 247 9.31 -9.31 7.90
N THR A 248 8.14 -9.33 7.25
CA THR A 248 8.00 -9.03 5.82
C THR A 248 8.39 -7.59 5.50
N PHE A 249 7.84 -6.61 6.22
CA PHE A 249 8.16 -5.20 6.02
C PHE A 249 9.64 -4.94 6.27
N THR A 250 10.20 -5.50 7.34
CA THR A 250 11.63 -5.37 7.65
C THR A 250 12.50 -5.97 6.53
N SER A 251 12.14 -7.12 5.99
CA SER A 251 12.85 -7.77 4.87
C SER A 251 12.77 -6.93 3.59
N VAL A 252 11.58 -6.40 3.27
CA VAL A 252 11.35 -5.51 2.12
C VAL A 252 12.22 -4.27 2.21
N ASP A 253 12.24 -3.64 3.37
CA ASP A 253 12.99 -2.42 3.63
C ASP A 253 14.50 -2.64 3.48
N GLN A 254 15.02 -3.75 4.01
CA GLN A 254 16.41 -4.18 3.83
C GLN A 254 16.75 -4.52 2.36
N GLN A 255 15.79 -5.01 1.58
CA GLN A 255 16.00 -5.27 0.16
C GLN A 255 16.04 -3.96 -0.63
N LEU A 256 15.14 -3.02 -0.35
CA LEU A 256 15.13 -1.69 -0.96
C LEU A 256 16.42 -0.91 -0.68
N GLU A 257 16.96 -0.98 0.54
CA GLU A 257 18.21 -0.31 0.91
C GLU A 257 19.43 -0.79 0.09
N LYS A 258 19.41 -2.05 -0.36
CA LYS A 258 20.47 -2.64 -1.19
C LYS A 258 20.35 -2.25 -2.67
N LEU A 259 19.24 -1.65 -3.08
CA LEU A 259 19.04 -1.19 -4.45
C LEU A 259 19.71 0.17 -4.66
N PRO A 260 20.13 0.51 -5.89
CA PRO A 260 20.88 1.73 -6.17
C PRO A 260 20.06 3.02 -5.96
N VAL A 261 18.74 2.92 -5.81
CA VAL A 261 17.84 4.09 -5.66
C VAL A 261 17.57 4.35 -4.17
N LYS A 262 18.49 5.08 -3.52
CA LYS A 262 18.45 5.32 -2.07
C LYS A 262 17.46 6.39 -1.60
N ASN A 263 17.03 7.27 -2.51
CA ASN A 263 16.24 8.46 -2.16
C ASN A 263 14.74 8.28 -2.40
N SER A 264 14.31 7.15 -2.98
CA SER A 264 12.89 6.85 -3.17
C SER A 264 12.36 6.12 -1.95
N GLY A 265 11.15 6.48 -1.53
CA GLY A 265 10.44 5.79 -0.47
C GLY A 265 8.96 5.68 -0.80
N CYS A 266 8.25 4.89 0.00
CA CYS A 266 6.80 4.86 -0.05
C CYS A 266 6.18 4.57 1.32
N THR A 267 4.98 5.07 1.51
CA THR A 267 4.07 4.55 2.53
C THR A 267 3.48 3.23 2.04
N ALA A 268 3.02 2.40 2.97
CA ALA A 268 2.38 1.15 2.61
C ALA A 268 1.27 0.80 3.61
N VAL A 269 0.09 0.50 3.07
CA VAL A 269 -1.00 -0.12 3.82
C VAL A 269 -1.39 -1.43 3.17
N ILE A 270 -1.51 -2.47 3.98
CA ILE A 270 -1.78 -3.83 3.53
C ILE A 270 -2.89 -4.44 4.39
N ALA A 271 -3.80 -5.16 3.73
CA ALA A 271 -4.83 -5.98 4.34
C ALA A 271 -4.72 -7.42 3.81
N LEU A 272 -4.62 -8.38 4.73
CA LEU A 272 -4.65 -9.81 4.46
C LEU A 272 -5.94 -10.40 5.04
N LEU A 273 -6.82 -10.87 4.17
CA LEU A 273 -8.11 -11.46 4.52
C LEU A 273 -8.03 -12.97 4.30
N ARG A 274 -8.23 -13.76 5.35
CA ARG A 274 -8.07 -15.21 5.25
C ARG A 274 -9.05 -16.01 6.10
N TRP A 275 -9.28 -17.25 5.69
CA TRP A 275 -9.94 -18.26 6.50
C TRP A 275 -8.96 -18.87 7.52
N GLU A 276 -9.36 -18.97 8.78
CA GLU A 276 -8.61 -19.65 9.83
C GLU A 276 -9.55 -20.51 10.68
N ASP A 277 -9.06 -21.66 11.13
CA ASP A 277 -9.67 -22.39 12.22
C ASP A 277 -9.16 -21.83 13.55
N ARG A 278 -10.09 -21.42 14.41
CA ARG A 278 -9.77 -20.71 15.66
C ARG A 278 -10.50 -21.30 16.85
N VAL A 279 -9.83 -21.29 18.00
CA VAL A 279 -10.41 -21.74 19.27
C VAL A 279 -10.84 -20.54 20.11
N PRO A 280 -12.00 -20.57 20.79
CA PRO A 280 -12.39 -19.52 21.71
C PRO A 280 -11.33 -19.28 22.79
N SER A 281 -10.96 -18.03 23.01
CA SER A 281 -9.95 -17.62 23.99
C SER A 281 -10.37 -16.29 24.64
N PRO A 282 -10.84 -16.31 25.90
CA PRO A 282 -11.33 -15.09 26.57
C PRO A 282 -10.22 -14.07 26.87
N HIS A 283 -8.95 -14.50 26.82
CA HIS A 283 -7.79 -13.61 27.02
C HIS A 283 -7.28 -13.01 25.69
N SER A 284 -7.82 -13.45 24.54
CA SER A 284 -7.49 -12.87 23.25
C SER A 284 -8.29 -11.58 23.02
N ALA A 285 -7.63 -10.55 22.46
CA ALA A 285 -8.30 -9.30 22.06
C ALA A 285 -9.43 -9.53 21.05
N THR A 286 -9.36 -10.60 20.26
CA THR A 286 -10.37 -11.00 19.27
C THR A 286 -11.39 -12.01 19.80
N GLY A 287 -11.26 -12.46 21.06
CA GLY A 287 -12.10 -13.49 21.66
C GLY A 287 -11.81 -14.92 21.19
N SER A 288 -10.89 -15.09 20.24
CA SER A 288 -10.43 -16.39 19.73
C SER A 288 -8.93 -16.35 19.42
N ALA A 289 -8.30 -17.51 19.29
CA ALA A 289 -6.89 -17.63 18.94
C ALA A 289 -6.71 -18.67 17.84
N ALA A 290 -5.76 -18.43 16.93
CA ALA A 290 -5.33 -19.42 15.95
C ALA A 290 -4.73 -20.65 16.66
N LEU A 291 -4.90 -21.83 16.05
CA LEU A 291 -4.54 -23.12 16.67
C LEU A 291 -3.07 -23.23 17.06
N ALA A 292 -2.13 -22.84 16.18
CA ALA A 292 -0.71 -22.98 16.45
C ALA A 292 -0.23 -22.10 17.63
N PRO A 293 -0.54 -20.78 17.67
CA PRO A 293 -0.29 -19.95 18.84
C PRO A 293 -0.98 -20.46 20.12
N ALA A 294 -2.23 -20.93 20.01
CA ALA A 294 -2.97 -21.46 21.15
C ALA A 294 -2.32 -22.73 21.73
N ALA A 295 -1.84 -23.63 20.87
CA ALA A 295 -1.12 -24.83 21.29
C ALA A 295 0.23 -24.50 21.94
N ALA A 296 0.97 -23.52 21.39
CA ALA A 296 2.23 -23.04 21.98
C ALA A 296 2.04 -22.30 23.32
N ALA A 297 0.89 -21.63 23.52
CA ALA A 297 0.54 -21.04 24.81
C ALA A 297 0.13 -22.10 25.84
N ALA A 298 -0.66 -23.10 25.41
CA ALA A 298 -1.09 -24.20 26.28
C ALA A 298 0.09 -25.05 26.78
N SER A 299 1.12 -25.27 25.96
CA SER A 299 2.33 -26.01 26.35
C SER A 299 3.22 -25.25 27.35
N LYS A 300 3.15 -23.92 27.39
CA LYS A 300 3.86 -23.08 28.37
C LYS A 300 3.13 -22.99 29.72
N GLY A 301 1.80 -23.14 29.73
CA GLY A 301 0.98 -23.05 30.95
C GLY A 301 1.15 -24.21 31.93
N ASP A 302 1.55 -25.39 31.46
CA ASP A 302 1.81 -26.57 32.31
C ASP A 302 3.19 -26.52 33.01
N ALA A 303 4.05 -25.55 32.70
CA ALA A 303 5.41 -25.47 33.25
C ALA A 303 5.52 -24.61 34.53
N ASP A 304 4.46 -23.90 34.94
CA ASP A 304 4.50 -22.92 36.04
C ASP A 304 3.62 -23.32 37.25
N SER A 305 3.24 -24.60 37.35
CA SER A 305 2.37 -25.10 38.43
C SER A 305 2.86 -26.36 39.14
N ASP A 306 4.17 -26.53 39.37
CA ASP A 306 4.61 -27.41 40.47
C ASP A 306 6.01 -27.07 41.00
N ALA A 307 6.05 -26.42 42.17
CA ALA A 307 7.23 -26.37 43.01
C ALA A 307 7.11 -27.51 44.05
N GLY A 308 7.71 -28.67 43.73
CA GLY A 308 7.66 -29.86 44.58
C GLY A 308 8.72 -30.90 44.21
N ASP A 309 9.80 -30.90 44.98
CA ASP A 309 11.00 -31.76 45.02
C ASP A 309 10.81 -33.29 44.80
N THR A 310 11.43 -33.90 43.76
CA THR A 310 12.29 -35.12 43.78
C THR A 310 12.70 -35.60 42.36
N PRO A 311 13.90 -36.17 42.12
CA PRO A 311 14.32 -36.66 40.80
C PRO A 311 14.12 -38.18 40.68
N THR A 312 13.11 -38.64 39.93
CA THR A 312 13.08 -40.03 39.41
C THR A 312 12.37 -40.10 38.06
N GLN A 313 12.97 -40.91 37.19
CA GLN A 313 12.72 -41.25 35.78
C GLN A 313 11.29 -41.13 35.20
N ALA A 314 11.31 -40.89 33.86
CA ALA A 314 10.23 -40.90 32.87
C ALA A 314 9.51 -39.56 32.63
N ALA A 315 10.24 -38.60 32.05
CA ALA A 315 9.65 -37.49 31.32
C ALA A 315 8.94 -38.02 30.06
N VAL A 316 7.62 -38.18 30.13
CA VAL A 316 6.79 -38.37 28.93
C VAL A 316 6.68 -37.02 28.23
N SER A 317 7.44 -36.87 27.15
CA SER A 317 7.40 -35.76 26.21
C SER A 317 6.08 -35.72 25.44
N GLY A 318 5.00 -35.24 26.06
CA GLY A 318 3.65 -35.13 25.47
C GLY A 318 3.22 -33.72 25.03
N GLY A 319 4.13 -32.74 25.04
CA GLY A 319 3.84 -31.30 25.21
C GLY A 319 3.26 -30.49 24.03
N ALA A 320 2.81 -31.08 22.93
CA ALA A 320 2.07 -30.35 21.87
C ALA A 320 1.24 -31.29 20.99
N ALA A 321 1.77 -32.48 20.71
CA ALA A 321 1.15 -33.48 19.84
C ALA A 321 -0.20 -34.01 20.35
N SER A 322 -0.43 -34.05 21.68
CA SER A 322 -1.73 -34.47 22.25
C SER A 322 -2.76 -33.34 22.33
N ILE A 323 -2.32 -32.08 22.30
CA ILE A 323 -3.17 -30.91 22.54
C ILE A 323 -3.85 -30.44 21.24
N LEU A 324 -3.12 -30.47 20.12
CA LEU A 324 -3.62 -30.01 18.82
C LEU A 324 -4.90 -30.72 18.34
N PRO A 325 -5.02 -32.06 18.38
CA PRO A 325 -6.27 -32.73 17.98
C PRO A 325 -7.48 -32.33 18.82
N LYS A 326 -7.29 -32.13 20.13
CA LYS A 326 -8.37 -31.68 21.05
C LYS A 326 -8.78 -30.23 20.80
N LEU A 327 -7.85 -29.37 20.39
CA LEU A 327 -8.15 -27.99 20.01
C LEU A 327 -8.84 -27.92 18.65
N GLN A 328 -8.47 -28.80 17.70
CA GLN A 328 -9.12 -28.91 16.39
C GLN A 328 -10.61 -29.29 16.51
N GLU A 329 -10.97 -30.20 17.42
CA GLU A 329 -12.40 -30.54 17.63
C GLU A 329 -13.25 -29.34 18.10
N LYS A 330 -12.61 -28.36 18.75
CA LYS A 330 -13.27 -27.16 19.29
C LYS A 330 -13.09 -25.94 18.41
N SER A 331 -12.41 -26.06 17.27
CA SER A 331 -12.16 -24.92 16.40
C SER A 331 -13.40 -24.57 15.59
N LEU A 332 -13.58 -23.28 15.39
CA LEU A 332 -14.59 -22.71 14.52
C LEU A 332 -13.88 -22.01 13.37
N ARG A 333 -14.39 -22.21 12.15
CA ARG A 333 -13.91 -21.53 10.95
C ARG A 333 -14.30 -20.06 11.06
N GLN A 334 -13.33 -19.17 10.95
CA GLN A 334 -13.53 -17.73 11.03
C GLN A 334 -12.83 -17.03 9.88
N ARG A 335 -13.43 -15.91 9.45
CA ARG A 335 -12.84 -14.99 8.49
C ARG A 335 -12.07 -13.94 9.28
N VAL A 336 -10.78 -13.80 9.02
CA VAL A 336 -9.87 -12.93 9.79
C VAL A 336 -9.19 -11.95 8.84
N LEU A 337 -9.18 -10.69 9.25
CA LEU A 337 -8.52 -9.59 8.59
C LEU A 337 -7.32 -9.15 9.42
N TYR A 338 -6.14 -9.24 8.84
CA TYR A 338 -4.92 -8.67 9.38
C TYR A 338 -4.55 -7.42 8.59
N THR A 339 -4.11 -6.39 9.28
CA THR A 339 -3.61 -5.17 8.62
C THR A 339 -2.18 -4.87 9.05
N ALA A 340 -1.43 -4.24 8.16
CA ALA A 340 -0.11 -3.66 8.42
C ALA A 340 0.00 -2.29 7.74
N ASN A 341 0.64 -1.35 8.41
CA ASN A 341 0.71 0.04 7.95
C ASN A 341 2.06 0.68 8.32
N VAL A 342 2.71 1.33 7.36
CA VAL A 342 3.76 2.34 7.57
C VAL A 342 3.42 3.59 6.76
N GLY A 343 3.65 4.77 7.35
CA GLY A 343 3.29 6.06 6.75
C GLY A 343 1.86 6.45 7.05
N ASP A 344 1.23 7.20 6.16
CA ASP A 344 -0.04 7.90 6.39
C ASP A 344 -1.16 7.60 5.38
N ALA A 345 -0.95 6.63 4.50
CA ALA A 345 -2.05 5.88 3.93
C ALA A 345 -2.84 5.16 5.05
N ARG A 346 -4.13 4.90 4.83
CA ARG A 346 -5.05 4.45 5.88
C ARG A 346 -5.98 3.32 5.43
N ILE A 347 -6.30 2.44 6.38
CA ILE A 347 -7.28 1.35 6.25
C ILE A 347 -8.44 1.55 7.23
N ILE A 348 -9.67 1.53 6.71
CA ILE A 348 -10.92 1.65 7.45
C ILE A 348 -11.80 0.42 7.19
N LEU A 349 -12.41 -0.13 8.24
CA LEU A 349 -13.49 -1.12 8.18
C LEU A 349 -14.83 -0.44 8.45
N CYS A 350 -15.83 -0.72 7.61
CA CYS A 350 -17.21 -0.38 7.88
C CYS A 350 -17.89 -1.49 8.68
N ARG A 351 -18.28 -1.19 9.93
CA ARG A 351 -19.08 -2.08 10.79
C ARG A 351 -20.39 -1.40 11.16
N ASN A 352 -21.52 -1.94 10.73
CA ASN A 352 -22.85 -1.38 10.93
C ASN A 352 -22.93 0.10 10.50
N GLY A 353 -22.27 0.44 9.39
CA GLY A 353 -22.16 1.82 8.91
C GLY A 353 -21.30 2.74 9.73
N LYS A 354 -20.49 2.23 10.66
CA LYS A 354 -19.52 3.01 11.42
C LYS A 354 -18.12 2.71 10.94
N ALA A 355 -17.34 3.78 10.75
CA ALA A 355 -15.94 3.68 10.41
C ALA A 355 -15.13 3.22 11.62
N LEU A 356 -14.39 2.12 11.46
CA LEU A 356 -13.41 1.60 12.39
C LEU A 356 -12.04 1.68 11.72
N ARG A 357 -11.17 2.54 12.24
CA ARG A 357 -9.80 2.66 11.74
C ARG A 357 -8.96 1.46 12.18
N LEU A 358 -8.35 0.77 11.22
CA LEU A 358 -7.49 -0.42 11.42
C LEU A 358 -6.00 -0.12 11.22
N SER A 359 -5.62 1.15 11.24
CA SER A 359 -4.29 1.67 10.97
C SER A 359 -4.01 2.90 11.86
N TYR A 360 -2.78 3.36 11.85
CA TYR A 360 -2.28 4.48 12.63
C TYR A 360 -1.39 5.34 11.74
N ASP A 361 -1.81 6.56 11.45
CA ASP A 361 -1.08 7.45 10.56
C ASP A 361 0.25 7.88 11.21
N HIS A 362 1.36 7.56 10.56
CA HIS A 362 2.71 7.87 11.00
C HIS A 362 3.19 9.21 10.42
N LYS A 363 2.67 10.32 10.98
CA LYS A 363 3.00 11.70 10.55
C LYS A 363 3.92 12.40 11.55
N GLY A 364 4.72 13.36 11.07
CA GLY A 364 5.55 14.20 11.95
C GLY A 364 4.75 15.06 12.93
N SER A 365 3.46 15.28 12.69
CA SER A 365 2.54 15.95 13.61
C SER A 365 2.08 15.08 14.78
N ASP A 366 2.33 13.77 14.73
CA ASP A 366 1.94 12.85 15.80
C ASP A 366 2.92 12.93 16.99
N GLU A 367 2.37 13.00 18.21
CA GLU A 367 3.18 13.19 19.41
C GLU A 367 4.03 11.97 19.76
N ASN A 368 3.52 10.76 19.54
CA ASN A 368 4.24 9.53 19.87
C ASN A 368 5.39 9.29 18.88
N GLU A 369 5.11 9.51 17.60
CA GLU A 369 6.14 9.45 16.56
C GLU A 369 7.17 10.57 16.72
N GLY A 370 6.75 11.79 17.08
CA GLY A 370 7.65 12.89 17.40
C GLY A 370 8.60 12.58 18.56
N LYS A 371 8.09 11.96 19.64
CA LYS A 371 8.92 11.46 20.75
C LYS A 371 9.90 10.38 20.30
N ARG A 372 9.47 9.44 19.44
CA ARG A 372 10.34 8.38 18.90
C ARG A 372 11.49 8.98 18.10
N ILE A 373 11.19 9.92 17.20
CA ILE A 373 12.18 10.62 16.37
C ILE A 373 13.18 11.39 17.25
N ALA A 374 12.68 12.13 18.25
CA ALA A 374 13.53 12.87 19.18
C ALA A 374 14.46 11.95 19.99
N ASN A 375 13.95 10.80 20.46
CA ASN A 375 14.75 9.81 21.18
C ASN A 375 15.83 9.16 20.30
N ALA A 376 15.61 9.08 19.00
CA ALA A 376 16.60 8.63 18.02
C ALA A 376 17.60 9.74 17.60
N GLY A 377 17.50 10.94 18.18
CA GLY A 377 18.38 12.08 17.88
C GLY A 377 17.96 12.92 16.66
N GLY A 378 16.80 12.63 16.08
CA GLY A 378 16.20 13.45 15.02
C GLY A 378 15.41 14.63 15.58
N LEU A 379 14.92 15.49 14.68
CA LEU A 379 13.97 16.55 15.04
C LEU A 379 12.77 16.60 14.12
N ILE A 380 11.66 17.14 14.61
CA ILE A 380 10.51 17.48 13.78
C ILE A 380 10.51 18.99 13.55
N LEU A 381 10.59 19.42 12.29
CA LEU A 381 10.45 20.80 11.86
C LEU A 381 9.30 20.91 10.86
N ASN A 382 8.32 21.79 11.12
CA ASN A 382 7.16 21.97 10.26
C ASN A 382 6.45 20.63 9.92
N ASN A 383 6.26 19.79 10.94
CA ASN A 383 5.70 18.44 10.82
C ASN A 383 6.50 17.48 9.91
N ARG A 384 7.80 17.75 9.68
CA ARG A 384 8.68 16.91 8.87
C ARG A 384 9.90 16.43 9.67
N VAL A 385 10.28 15.17 9.50
CA VAL A 385 11.51 14.56 10.03
C VAL A 385 12.71 15.27 9.44
N ASN A 386 13.52 15.88 10.31
CA ASN A 386 14.64 16.76 10.00
C ASN A 386 14.30 17.86 8.99
N GLY A 387 13.03 18.27 8.90
CA GLY A 387 12.55 19.24 7.91
C GLY A 387 12.36 18.70 6.49
N VAL A 388 12.62 17.41 6.24
CA VAL A 388 12.61 16.79 4.91
C VAL A 388 11.31 16.00 4.66
N LEU A 389 11.07 14.95 5.44
CA LEU A 389 10.02 13.96 5.16
C LEU A 389 8.79 14.16 6.05
N ALA A 390 7.58 14.17 5.47
CA ALA A 390 6.34 14.39 6.23
C ALA A 390 5.88 13.17 7.04
N VAL A 391 6.25 11.98 6.57
CA VAL A 391 5.99 10.70 7.25
C VAL A 391 7.16 10.33 8.17
N THR A 392 6.83 9.63 9.25
CA THR A 392 7.80 9.14 10.24
C THR A 392 8.11 7.66 10.05
N ARG A 393 7.33 6.93 9.25
CA ARG A 393 7.61 5.54 8.86
C ARG A 393 7.38 5.39 7.36
N ALA A 394 8.25 4.63 6.70
CA ALA A 394 8.19 4.37 5.27
C ALA A 394 9.09 3.17 4.92
N LEU A 395 8.81 2.56 3.77
CA LEU A 395 9.71 1.61 3.12
C LEU A 395 10.66 2.38 2.20
N GLY A 396 11.94 2.01 2.17
CA GLY A 396 12.96 2.77 1.47
C GLY A 396 13.51 3.92 2.32
N ASP A 397 13.69 5.10 1.72
CA ASP A 397 14.28 6.28 2.36
C ASP A 397 15.61 5.96 3.08
N ALA A 398 16.51 5.24 2.40
CA ALA A 398 17.73 4.71 3.01
C ALA A 398 18.60 5.80 3.68
N TYR A 399 18.55 7.04 3.16
CA TYR A 399 19.28 8.18 3.72
C TYR A 399 18.74 8.67 5.08
N LEU A 400 17.54 8.25 5.49
CA LEU A 400 16.90 8.60 6.77
C LEU A 400 16.53 7.35 7.61
N LYS A 401 17.04 6.16 7.28
CA LYS A 401 16.62 4.88 7.87
C LYS A 401 16.74 4.82 9.41
N ASP A 402 17.71 5.54 9.98
CA ASP A 402 17.89 5.67 11.43
C ASP A 402 16.72 6.37 12.15
N LEU A 403 15.93 7.16 11.42
CA LEU A 403 14.81 7.94 11.95
C LEU A 403 13.46 7.43 11.39
N VAL A 404 13.43 7.13 10.09
CA VAL A 404 12.25 6.70 9.33
C VAL A 404 12.29 5.18 9.20
N THR A 405 11.55 4.49 10.06
CA THR A 405 11.58 3.03 10.14
C THR A 405 10.53 2.36 9.24
N GLY A 406 10.85 1.17 8.71
CA GLY A 406 9.91 0.29 8.02
C GLY A 406 9.06 -0.60 8.95
N HIS A 407 9.15 -0.48 10.28
CA HIS A 407 8.36 -1.30 11.21
C HIS A 407 6.86 -0.95 11.17
N PRO A 408 5.98 -1.87 10.76
CA PRO A 408 4.56 -1.60 10.61
C PRO A 408 3.83 -1.56 11.95
N TYR A 409 2.76 -0.76 11.99
CA TYR A 409 1.67 -0.96 12.95
C TYR A 409 0.74 -2.05 12.41
N THR A 410 0.47 -3.08 13.20
CA THR A 410 -0.35 -4.23 12.80
C THR A 410 -1.62 -4.37 13.62
N THR A 411 -2.70 -4.84 12.99
CA THR A 411 -3.94 -5.21 13.70
C THR A 411 -4.48 -6.56 13.25
N GLU A 412 -5.31 -7.15 14.10
CA GLU A 412 -6.00 -8.42 13.85
C GLU A 412 -7.48 -8.23 14.17
N THR A 413 -8.36 -8.52 13.21
CA THR A 413 -9.81 -8.34 13.33
C THR A 413 -10.55 -9.57 12.81
N VAL A 414 -11.40 -10.18 13.64
CA VAL A 414 -12.35 -11.20 13.17
C VAL A 414 -13.53 -10.52 12.49
N ILE A 415 -13.82 -10.91 11.25
CA ILE A 415 -14.92 -10.39 10.45
C ILE A 415 -16.24 -10.95 10.96
N GLN A 416 -17.19 -10.04 11.20
CA GLN A 416 -18.54 -10.29 11.67
C GLN A 416 -19.50 -10.17 10.50
N PRO A 417 -19.93 -11.26 9.84
CA PRO A 417 -20.68 -11.18 8.58
C PRO A 417 -22.04 -10.48 8.68
N ASP A 418 -22.59 -10.36 9.89
CA ASP A 418 -23.84 -9.62 10.14
C ASP A 418 -23.67 -8.11 10.21
N SER A 419 -22.43 -7.62 10.33
CA SER A 419 -22.17 -6.20 10.60
C SER A 419 -21.03 -5.59 9.80
N ASP A 420 -20.03 -6.38 9.40
CA ASP A 420 -18.91 -5.92 8.59
C ASP A 420 -19.31 -5.93 7.12
N GLU A 421 -19.24 -4.75 6.48
CA GLU A 421 -19.82 -4.54 5.15
C GLU A 421 -18.72 -4.45 4.07
N PHE A 422 -17.65 -3.70 4.34
CA PHE A 422 -16.53 -3.47 3.42
C PHE A 422 -15.33 -2.86 4.14
N ILE A 423 -14.17 -2.89 3.49
CA ILE A 423 -12.98 -2.13 3.88
C ILE A 423 -12.58 -1.14 2.79
N ILE A 424 -11.96 -0.03 3.21
CA ILE A 424 -11.38 1.01 2.35
C ILE A 424 -9.90 1.11 2.67
N LEU A 425 -9.05 1.01 1.65
CA LEU A 425 -7.65 1.39 1.70
C LEU A 425 -7.49 2.61 0.79
N ALA A 426 -6.81 3.66 1.23
CA ALA A 426 -6.44 4.77 0.35
C ALA A 426 -5.17 5.50 0.82
N CYS A 427 -4.54 6.23 -0.10
CA CYS A 427 -3.46 7.18 0.22
C CYS A 427 -4.01 8.46 0.88
N ASP A 428 -3.10 9.30 1.38
CA ASP A 428 -3.48 10.54 2.07
C ASP A 428 -4.17 11.55 1.14
N GLY A 429 -3.99 11.45 -0.18
CA GLY A 429 -4.73 12.21 -1.19
C GLY A 429 -6.26 12.12 -1.05
N LEU A 430 -6.79 11.01 -0.50
CA LEU A 430 -8.18 10.92 -0.05
C LEU A 430 -8.36 11.46 1.38
N TRP A 431 -7.54 10.98 2.31
CA TRP A 431 -7.76 11.15 3.74
C TRP A 431 -7.48 12.55 4.29
N ASP A 432 -6.74 13.37 3.56
CA ASP A 432 -6.50 14.77 3.90
C ASP A 432 -7.73 15.66 3.66
N VAL A 433 -8.67 15.21 2.82
CA VAL A 433 -9.88 15.97 2.47
C VAL A 433 -11.20 15.26 2.78
N CYS A 434 -11.14 14.00 3.24
CA CYS A 434 -12.29 13.16 3.55
C CYS A 434 -12.10 12.45 4.88
N SER A 435 -13.05 12.60 5.80
CA SER A 435 -12.99 11.91 7.09
C SER A 435 -13.37 10.42 6.98
N ASP A 436 -12.93 9.60 7.93
CA ASP A 436 -13.20 8.14 7.92
C ASP A 436 -14.71 7.83 7.80
N GLN A 437 -15.54 8.53 8.58
CA GLN A 437 -16.98 8.31 8.59
C GLN A 437 -17.66 8.88 7.34
N GLU A 438 -17.20 10.02 6.83
CA GLU A 438 -17.68 10.59 5.56
C GLU A 438 -17.45 9.62 4.40
N ALA A 439 -16.25 9.01 4.32
CA ALA A 439 -15.95 8.00 3.32
C ALA A 439 -16.90 6.79 3.41
N VAL A 440 -17.14 6.27 4.62
CA VAL A 440 -18.10 5.18 4.84
C VAL A 440 -19.51 5.57 4.40
N ASP A 441 -20.00 6.74 4.82
CA ASP A 441 -21.35 7.20 4.53
C ASP A 441 -21.60 7.41 3.03
N LEU A 442 -20.59 7.91 2.30
CA LEU A 442 -20.66 8.14 0.85
C LEU A 442 -20.89 6.85 0.08
N ILE A 443 -20.18 5.78 0.44
CA ILE A 443 -20.20 4.54 -0.35
C ILE A 443 -21.06 3.44 0.24
N ARG A 444 -21.60 3.57 1.47
CA ARG A 444 -22.26 2.45 2.17
C ARG A 444 -23.30 1.71 1.33
N ASN A 445 -24.13 2.45 0.59
CA ASN A 445 -25.23 1.91 -0.22
C ASN A 445 -24.82 1.57 -1.67
N VAL A 446 -23.54 1.67 -2.02
CA VAL A 446 -23.01 1.42 -3.37
C VAL A 446 -22.46 0.00 -3.45
N HIS A 447 -23.25 -0.95 -3.95
CA HIS A 447 -22.89 -2.37 -3.93
C HIS A 447 -21.69 -2.73 -4.80
N ASP A 448 -21.50 -2.03 -5.93
CA ASP A 448 -20.35 -2.26 -6.81
C ASP A 448 -19.08 -1.62 -6.22
N ALA A 449 -18.06 -2.44 -6.02
CA ALA A 449 -16.81 -1.99 -5.38
C ALA A 449 -16.04 -0.97 -6.25
N GLN A 450 -16.14 -1.07 -7.58
CA GLN A 450 -15.46 -0.19 -8.51
C GLN A 450 -16.14 1.19 -8.56
N GLU A 451 -17.47 1.22 -8.57
CA GLU A 451 -18.24 2.46 -8.46
C GLU A 451 -17.98 3.13 -7.11
N ALA A 452 -17.95 2.36 -6.02
CA ALA A 452 -17.66 2.86 -4.68
C ALA A 452 -16.27 3.54 -4.61
N SER A 453 -15.22 2.89 -5.12
CA SER A 453 -13.88 3.50 -5.12
C SER A 453 -13.82 4.78 -5.96
N LYS A 454 -14.54 4.80 -7.09
CA LYS A 454 -14.61 5.98 -7.95
C LYS A 454 -15.30 7.16 -7.27
N ILE A 455 -16.39 6.92 -6.55
CA ILE A 455 -17.10 7.96 -5.80
C ILE A 455 -16.19 8.64 -4.78
N LEU A 456 -15.33 7.88 -4.09
CA LEU A 456 -14.39 8.43 -3.12
C LEU A 456 -13.31 9.30 -3.78
N VAL A 457 -12.75 8.86 -4.90
CA VAL A 457 -11.76 9.65 -5.66
C VAL A 457 -12.40 10.93 -6.22
N ASP A 458 -13.58 10.83 -6.84
CA ASP A 458 -14.31 11.99 -7.35
C ASP A 458 -14.64 13.00 -6.23
N HIS A 459 -15.03 12.49 -5.06
CA HIS A 459 -15.30 13.32 -3.88
C HIS A 459 -14.06 14.08 -3.41
N ALA A 460 -12.90 13.41 -3.31
CA ALA A 460 -11.66 14.05 -2.93
C ALA A 460 -11.20 15.11 -3.94
N LEU A 461 -11.33 14.83 -5.24
CA LEU A 461 -11.06 15.80 -6.30
C LEU A 461 -12.00 17.01 -6.21
N ALA A 462 -13.29 16.80 -5.91
CA ALA A 462 -14.27 17.87 -5.71
C ALA A 462 -13.98 18.72 -4.46
N ARG A 463 -13.28 18.16 -3.47
CA ARG A 463 -12.78 18.85 -2.26
C ARG A 463 -11.37 19.40 -2.41
N PHE A 464 -10.89 19.55 -3.65
CA PHE A 464 -9.61 20.15 -3.99
C PHE A 464 -8.40 19.42 -3.41
N SER A 465 -8.46 18.08 -3.32
CA SER A 465 -7.25 17.29 -3.10
C SER A 465 -6.16 17.71 -4.10
N THR A 466 -4.93 17.83 -3.62
CA THR A 466 -3.76 18.25 -4.41
C THR A 466 -2.77 17.13 -4.65
N ASP A 467 -3.03 15.92 -4.15
CA ASP A 467 -2.11 14.80 -4.29
C ASP A 467 -2.53 13.80 -5.37
N ASN A 468 -1.69 12.80 -5.60
CA ASN A 468 -2.08 11.55 -6.23
C ASN A 468 -3.22 10.92 -5.40
N LEU A 469 -4.15 10.26 -6.08
CA LEU A 469 -5.26 9.58 -5.42
C LEU A 469 -5.27 8.12 -5.83
N SER A 470 -5.27 7.26 -4.83
CA SER A 470 -5.45 5.81 -4.98
C SER A 470 -6.42 5.35 -3.90
N CYS A 471 -7.52 4.73 -4.32
CA CYS A 471 -8.54 4.22 -3.42
C CYS A 471 -8.96 2.81 -3.83
N MET A 472 -8.88 1.88 -2.89
CA MET A 472 -9.31 0.50 -3.04
C MET A 472 -10.45 0.22 -2.06
N VAL A 473 -11.53 -0.35 -2.57
CA VAL A 473 -12.69 -0.79 -1.79
C VAL A 473 -12.82 -2.30 -1.94
N ILE A 474 -12.95 -3.01 -0.83
CA ILE A 474 -13.22 -4.44 -0.80
C ILE A 474 -14.56 -4.67 -0.13
N ARG A 475 -15.55 -5.07 -0.93
CA ARG A 475 -16.92 -5.39 -0.52
C ARG A 475 -17.01 -6.85 -0.11
N PHE A 476 -17.56 -7.13 1.08
CA PHE A 476 -17.79 -8.50 1.52
C PHE A 476 -19.10 -9.06 0.98
N ASP A 477 -19.11 -10.35 0.67
CA ASP A 477 -20.31 -11.15 0.44
C ASP A 477 -20.69 -11.83 1.76
N SER A 478 -21.51 -11.15 2.56
CA SER A 478 -21.93 -11.62 3.88
C SER A 478 -22.61 -12.99 3.83
N ASP A 479 -23.37 -13.28 2.78
CA ASP A 479 -24.09 -14.55 2.64
C ASP A 479 -23.10 -15.68 2.39
N ARG A 480 -22.13 -15.47 1.49
CA ARG A 480 -21.04 -16.45 1.27
C ARG A 480 -20.22 -16.69 2.54
N VAL A 481 -19.88 -15.65 3.30
CA VAL A 481 -19.14 -15.81 4.55
C VAL A 481 -19.95 -16.63 5.57
N LYS A 482 -21.26 -16.36 5.70
CA LYS A 482 -22.17 -17.12 6.56
C LYS A 482 -22.26 -18.58 6.13
N ASP A 483 -22.36 -18.84 4.83
CA ASP A 483 -22.45 -20.19 4.29
C ASP A 483 -21.23 -21.05 4.69
N VAL A 484 -20.02 -20.48 4.58
CA VAL A 484 -18.78 -21.17 4.97
C VAL A 484 -18.71 -21.38 6.49
N ILE A 485 -19.04 -20.35 7.29
CA ILE A 485 -19.02 -20.44 8.76
C ILE A 485 -20.02 -21.49 9.26
N ASN A 486 -21.23 -21.51 8.68
CA ASN A 486 -22.30 -22.45 9.04
C ASN A 486 -22.12 -23.83 8.39
N ARG A 487 -21.05 -24.03 7.59
CA ARG A 487 -20.75 -25.28 6.86
C ARG A 487 -21.90 -25.74 5.97
N THR A 488 -22.65 -24.81 5.38
CA THR A 488 -23.68 -25.11 4.37
C THR A 488 -23.06 -25.34 2.99
N VAL A 489 -21.82 -24.87 2.79
CA VAL A 489 -20.96 -25.13 1.64
C VAL A 489 -19.67 -25.81 2.09
N GLU A 490 -18.92 -26.38 1.14
CA GLU A 490 -17.61 -26.97 1.43
C GLU A 490 -16.64 -25.93 2.00
N PRO A 491 -15.90 -26.26 3.07
CA PRO A 491 -14.90 -25.36 3.63
C PRO A 491 -13.78 -25.10 2.61
N ILE A 492 -13.16 -23.92 2.72
CA ILE A 492 -12.08 -23.47 1.85
C ILE A 492 -11.10 -22.60 2.63
N GLY A 493 -9.87 -22.50 2.11
CA GLY A 493 -8.86 -21.54 2.55
C GLY A 493 -7.95 -22.00 3.67
N VAL A 494 -8.20 -23.16 4.27
CA VAL A 494 -7.27 -23.84 5.18
C VAL A 494 -6.77 -25.12 4.51
N ASP A 495 -5.46 -25.38 4.58
CA ASP A 495 -4.86 -26.55 3.97
C ASP A 495 -5.47 -27.83 4.56
N GLY A 496 -5.71 -28.82 3.71
CA GLY A 496 -6.41 -30.05 4.07
C GLY A 496 -7.93 -29.97 3.92
N ASP A 497 -8.49 -28.80 3.58
CA ASP A 497 -9.87 -28.72 3.11
C ASP A 497 -10.02 -29.54 1.81
N PRO A 498 -11.12 -30.28 1.59
CA PRO A 498 -11.32 -31.12 0.40
C PRO A 498 -11.23 -30.34 -0.92
N SER A 499 -11.56 -29.06 -0.86
CA SER A 499 -11.53 -28.11 -1.96
C SER A 499 -10.12 -27.61 -2.30
N SER A 500 -9.19 -27.72 -1.35
CA SER A 500 -7.80 -27.32 -1.47
C SER A 500 -7.00 -28.49 -2.03
N ASN A 501 -6.89 -28.60 -3.35
CA ASN A 501 -5.96 -29.55 -4.00
C ASN A 501 -4.49 -29.09 -3.83
N VAL A 502 -4.05 -28.86 -2.58
CA VAL A 502 -2.76 -28.25 -2.24
C VAL A 502 -1.59 -29.07 -2.77
N ASP A 503 -1.73 -30.41 -2.79
CA ASP A 503 -0.68 -31.32 -3.26
C ASP A 503 -0.41 -31.25 -4.79
N ARG A 504 -1.25 -30.54 -5.57
CA ARG A 504 -1.11 -30.44 -7.04
C ARG A 504 -1.28 -29.02 -7.60
N GLY A 505 -1.57 -28.03 -6.77
CA GLY A 505 -1.89 -26.68 -7.22
C GLY A 505 -0.80 -25.67 -6.91
N MET A 506 -0.81 -24.57 -7.66
CA MET A 506 0.09 -23.43 -7.45
C MET A 506 -0.65 -22.26 -6.79
N SER A 507 0.06 -21.36 -6.11
CA SER A 507 -0.56 -20.11 -5.64
C SER A 507 -0.89 -19.20 -6.81
N GLU A 508 -1.81 -18.25 -6.59
CA GLU A 508 -2.14 -17.25 -7.60
C GLU A 508 -0.90 -16.41 -7.97
N ALA A 509 -0.09 -16.04 -6.98
CA ALA A 509 1.14 -15.27 -7.23
C ALA A 509 2.15 -16.09 -8.05
N ASP A 510 2.39 -17.36 -7.69
CA ASP A 510 3.29 -18.23 -8.44
C ASP A 510 2.84 -18.40 -9.90
N LYS A 511 1.52 -18.48 -10.15
CA LYS A 511 0.97 -18.55 -11.52
C LYS A 511 1.29 -17.30 -12.33
N ILE A 512 1.08 -16.13 -11.74
CA ILE A 512 1.34 -14.86 -12.42
C ILE A 512 2.82 -14.75 -12.77
N ILE A 513 3.71 -15.11 -11.84
CA ILE A 513 5.16 -15.10 -12.02
C ILE A 513 5.60 -16.11 -13.08
N GLU A 514 5.03 -17.31 -13.09
CA GLU A 514 5.32 -18.31 -14.12
C GLU A 514 4.88 -17.83 -15.51
N GLY A 515 3.73 -17.15 -15.60
CA GLY A 515 3.27 -16.49 -16.82
C GLY A 515 4.27 -15.44 -17.33
N ALA A 516 4.77 -14.57 -16.43
CA ALA A 516 5.79 -13.58 -16.76
C ALA A 516 7.11 -14.24 -17.22
N ARG A 517 7.57 -15.28 -16.50
CA ARG A 517 8.77 -16.05 -16.87
C ARG A 517 8.64 -16.67 -18.27
N LYS A 518 7.49 -17.28 -18.58
CA LYS A 518 7.22 -17.85 -19.92
C LYS A 518 7.24 -16.77 -21.01
N SER A 519 6.66 -15.61 -20.75
CA SER A 519 6.70 -14.46 -21.65
C SER A 519 8.13 -13.99 -21.92
N MET A 520 8.95 -13.83 -20.88
CA MET A 520 10.36 -13.44 -21.02
C MET A 520 11.19 -14.47 -21.79
N ALA A 521 11.00 -15.76 -21.49
CA ALA A 521 11.67 -16.84 -22.21
C ALA A 521 11.31 -16.84 -23.70
N SER A 522 10.03 -16.59 -24.03
CA SER A 522 9.57 -16.47 -25.42
C SER A 522 10.17 -15.25 -26.13
N ALA A 523 10.54 -14.20 -25.38
CA ALA A 523 11.23 -13.01 -25.88
C ALA A 523 12.75 -13.18 -26.00
N GLY A 524 13.31 -14.36 -25.66
CA GLY A 524 14.75 -14.64 -25.77
C GLY A 524 15.62 -14.04 -24.66
N ILE A 525 15.02 -13.64 -23.53
CA ILE A 525 15.72 -13.16 -22.33
C ILE A 525 16.00 -14.40 -21.46
N ALA A 526 17.27 -14.84 -21.41
CA ALA A 526 17.66 -16.08 -20.74
C ALA A 526 17.82 -15.90 -19.22
N ASP A 527 17.14 -16.75 -18.44
CA ASP A 527 17.16 -16.83 -16.97
C ASP A 527 18.36 -17.68 -16.51
N ASP A 528 19.59 -17.15 -16.59
CA ASP A 528 20.77 -17.78 -15.96
C ASP A 528 21.05 -17.12 -14.59
N PRO A 529 20.80 -17.80 -13.46
CA PRO A 529 20.98 -17.23 -12.12
C PRO A 529 22.44 -16.84 -11.81
N THR A 530 23.41 -17.48 -12.46
CA THR A 530 24.85 -17.18 -12.29
C THR A 530 25.27 -15.90 -13.02
N THR A 531 24.74 -15.69 -14.23
CA THR A 531 24.90 -14.44 -14.98
C THR A 531 24.12 -13.31 -14.32
N ALA A 532 22.97 -13.61 -13.72
CA ALA A 532 22.18 -12.63 -12.98
C ALA A 532 22.92 -12.10 -11.74
N ALA A 533 23.51 -12.95 -10.91
CA ALA A 533 24.25 -12.48 -9.74
C ALA A 533 25.46 -11.57 -10.11
N LYS A 534 26.19 -11.91 -11.18
CA LYS A 534 27.32 -11.10 -11.68
C LYS A 534 26.88 -9.80 -12.35
N ALA A 535 25.81 -9.83 -13.13
CA ALA A 535 25.26 -8.63 -13.75
C ALA A 535 24.63 -7.70 -12.71
N GLN A 536 24.08 -8.22 -11.61
CA GLN A 536 23.59 -7.41 -10.49
C GLN A 536 24.74 -6.66 -9.80
N GLU A 537 25.89 -7.30 -9.62
CA GLU A 537 27.10 -6.67 -9.07
C GLU A 537 27.66 -5.60 -10.03
N GLU A 538 27.77 -5.89 -11.33
CA GLU A 538 28.23 -4.92 -12.34
C GLU A 538 27.27 -3.74 -12.56
N ILE A 539 25.95 -3.95 -12.48
CA ILE A 539 24.94 -2.91 -12.64
C ILE A 539 24.87 -2.04 -11.38
N LEU A 540 24.96 -2.62 -10.18
CA LEU A 540 25.11 -1.83 -8.94
C LEU A 540 26.34 -0.91 -9.04
N GLN A 541 27.45 -1.45 -9.57
CA GLN A 541 28.71 -0.72 -9.72
C GLN A 541 28.65 0.36 -10.81
N LYS A 542 27.84 0.17 -11.87
CA LYS A 542 27.61 1.19 -12.90
C LYS A 542 26.61 2.25 -12.47
N MET A 543 25.56 1.89 -11.74
CA MET A 543 24.54 2.83 -11.24
C MET A 543 25.04 3.66 -10.05
N SER A 544 26.02 3.18 -9.28
CA SER A 544 26.73 3.98 -8.28
C SER A 544 27.66 5.04 -8.89
N ASN A 545 28.00 4.91 -10.17
CA ASN A 545 28.92 5.79 -10.89
C ASN A 545 28.21 6.82 -11.80
N ASP A 546 26.88 6.73 -11.96
CA ASP A 546 26.10 7.78 -12.60
C ASP A 546 25.91 8.91 -11.56
N GLU A 547 26.61 10.03 -11.76
CA GLU A 547 26.56 11.18 -10.85
C GLU A 547 25.11 11.66 -10.60
N PRO A 548 24.79 12.11 -9.37
CA PRO A 548 23.55 12.83 -9.14
C PRO A 548 23.49 14.06 -10.04
N GLY A 549 22.32 14.30 -10.66
CA GLY A 549 22.04 15.54 -11.38
C GLY A 549 22.37 16.76 -10.51
N PRO A 550 22.67 17.92 -11.13
CA PRO A 550 23.42 18.99 -10.50
C PRO A 550 22.81 19.38 -9.15
N GLU A 551 23.61 19.27 -8.10
CA GLU A 551 23.29 19.82 -6.80
C GLU A 551 22.87 21.28 -6.97
N LEU A 552 21.75 21.66 -6.36
CA LEU A 552 21.45 23.06 -6.13
C LEU A 552 22.53 23.57 -5.17
N SER A 553 23.60 24.12 -5.75
CA SER A 553 24.58 24.93 -5.04
C SER A 553 23.82 26.00 -4.25
N VAL A 554 23.75 25.80 -2.94
CA VAL A 554 23.44 26.88 -2.02
C VAL A 554 24.60 27.86 -2.18
N ASN A 555 24.32 29.05 -2.70
CA ASN A 555 25.30 30.13 -2.82
C ASN A 555 25.86 30.46 -1.42
N GLU A 556 26.97 29.82 -1.04
CA GLU A 556 27.87 30.29 0.00
C GLU A 556 28.68 31.49 -0.53
N HIS A 557 28.01 32.61 -0.78
CA HIS A 557 28.64 33.92 -0.87
C HIS A 557 27.62 35.02 -0.60
N SER A 558 27.22 35.14 0.66
CA SER A 558 26.74 36.42 1.23
C SER A 558 26.79 36.44 2.77
N HIS A 559 27.79 35.79 3.38
CA HIS A 559 28.03 35.87 4.83
C HIS A 559 29.49 36.20 5.18
N GLU A 560 30.14 37.06 4.41
CA GLU A 560 31.36 37.75 4.83
C GLU A 560 31.33 39.21 4.37
N GLN A 561 30.42 40.02 4.94
CA GLN A 561 30.60 41.48 4.93
C GLN A 561 29.78 42.26 5.98
N VAL A 562 29.25 41.61 7.01
CA VAL A 562 28.55 42.30 8.12
C VAL A 562 29.02 41.79 9.48
N VAL A 563 30.33 41.70 9.71
CA VAL A 563 30.91 41.64 11.07
C VAL A 563 32.23 42.40 11.06
N ASN A 564 32.19 43.74 10.91
CA ASN A 564 33.36 44.58 11.17
C ASN A 564 32.99 46.06 11.42
N ASN A 565 31.91 46.34 12.13
CA ASN A 565 31.64 47.69 12.64
C ASN A 565 30.82 47.67 13.94
N LEU A 566 31.43 47.17 15.02
CA LEU A 566 31.03 47.51 16.38
C LEU A 566 32.29 47.79 17.20
N LYS A 567 32.84 49.00 17.02
CA LYS A 567 33.82 49.58 17.95
C LYS A 567 33.11 49.90 19.26
N LYS A 568 33.53 49.22 20.33
CA LYS A 568 33.30 49.57 21.74
C LYS A 568 33.71 51.04 22.00
N PRO A 569 32.92 51.85 22.71
CA PRO A 569 33.41 53.10 23.26
C PRO A 569 34.15 52.85 24.59
N GLU A 570 35.36 53.39 24.71
CA GLU A 570 36.11 53.50 25.97
C GLU A 570 35.52 54.57 26.90
N PRO A 571 35.76 54.48 28.23
CA PRO A 571 35.10 55.30 29.22
C PRO A 571 35.75 56.68 29.37
N LYS A 572 34.94 57.74 29.39
CA LYS A 572 35.37 59.07 29.84
C LYS A 572 35.33 59.13 31.36
N ASN A 573 36.49 59.35 31.98
CA ASN A 573 36.58 59.87 33.35
C ASN A 573 36.43 61.40 33.35
N PRO A 574 35.94 61.99 34.46
CA PRO A 574 35.54 63.39 34.54
C PRO A 574 36.68 64.29 35.04
N SER A 575 36.74 65.54 34.58
CA SER A 575 37.21 66.69 35.37
C SER A 575 37.15 67.99 34.58
N SER A 576 36.72 69.03 35.29
CA SER A 576 36.75 70.48 35.01
C SER A 576 35.55 71.06 34.27
#